data_AF-A0A0L0EKV3-F1
#
_entry.id   AF-A0A0L0EKV3-F1
#
_cell.length_a   1.000
_cell.length_b   1.000
_cell.length_c   1.000
_cell.angle_alpha   90.00
_cell.angle_beta   90.00
_cell.angle_gamma   90.00
#
_symmetry.space_group_name_H-M   'P 1'
#
loop_
_entity.id
_entity.type
_entity.pdbx_description
1 polymer ?
#
loop_
_entity_poly.entity_id
_entity_poly.type
_entity_poly.pdbx_seq_one_letter_code
_entity_poly.pdbx_strand_id
1 'polypeptide(L)' 'ASGIQINKTESPKTKPENSTLLFGQTFTDHMLEADWSQEKGWATPVIKPYGDMAMDPACTVFHYAMCCFEGMKAYKG' A
#
# COMPACT_ATOMS: atom_id res chain seq x y z
N ALA A 1 -7.47 -15.42 0.82
CA ALA A 1 -6.30 -15.46 -0.07
C ALA A 1 -5.27 -16.40 0.56
N SER A 2 -5.04 -17.59 -0.01
CA SER A 2 -4.22 -18.64 0.61
C SER A 2 -2.70 -18.47 0.42
N GLY A 3 -2.26 -17.53 -0.42
CA GLY A 3 -0.83 -17.34 -0.75
C GLY A 3 -0.20 -16.05 -0.25
N ILE A 4 -0.93 -15.17 0.46
CA ILE A 4 -0.42 -13.84 0.81
C ILE A 4 0.76 -13.92 1.80
N GLN A 5 1.83 -13.17 1.53
CA GLN A 5 2.97 -13.01 2.46
C GLN A 5 2.72 -11.83 3.39
N ILE A 6 3.09 -11.97 4.67
CA ILE A 6 2.87 -10.93 5.68
C ILE A 6 4.16 -10.66 6.44
N ASN A 7 4.72 -9.47 6.22
CA ASN A 7 5.90 -8.95 6.88
C ASN A 7 5.47 -7.86 7.87
N LYS A 8 5.46 -8.19 9.16
CA LYS A 8 5.02 -7.25 10.21
C LYS A 8 6.08 -6.17 10.46
N THR A 9 5.65 -5.02 10.96
CA THR A 9 6.58 -3.96 11.37
C THR A 9 7.15 -4.33 12.73
N GLU A 10 8.42 -4.00 12.94
CA GLU A 10 9.08 -4.15 14.25
C GLU A 10 8.91 -2.90 15.12
N SER A 11 8.49 -1.78 14.52
CA SER A 11 8.34 -0.47 15.17
C SER A 11 6.95 0.13 14.89
N PRO A 12 5.88 -0.33 15.55
CA PRO A 12 4.52 0.19 15.33
C PRO A 12 4.40 1.66 15.76
N LYS A 13 3.65 2.45 14.99
CA LYS A 13 3.36 3.85 15.33
C LYS A 13 2.30 3.94 16.43
N THR A 14 2.40 4.98 17.26
CA THR A 14 1.30 5.36 18.16
C THR A 14 0.09 5.79 17.34
N LYS A 15 -1.08 5.24 17.66
CA LYS A 15 -2.32 5.62 16.99
C LYS A 15 -2.70 7.06 17.38
N PRO A 16 -3.03 7.94 16.42
CA PRO A 16 -3.48 9.28 16.72
C PRO A 16 -4.86 9.28 17.38
N GLU A 17 -5.20 10.38 18.05
CA GLU A 17 -6.54 10.62 18.56
C GLU A 17 -7.52 10.89 17.42
N ASN A 18 -8.71 10.29 17.48
CA ASN A 18 -9.69 10.36 16.40
C ASN A 18 -10.12 11.80 16.05
N SER A 19 -10.20 12.67 17.05
CA SER A 19 -10.58 14.08 16.88
C SER A 19 -9.55 14.92 16.13
N THR A 20 -8.32 14.43 16.01
CA THR A 20 -7.20 15.13 15.35
C THR A 20 -6.95 14.67 13.91
N LEU A 21 -7.71 13.67 13.44
CA LEU A 21 -7.49 13.07 12.13
C LEU A 21 -7.84 14.05 10.99
N LEU A 22 -6.87 14.23 10.08
CA LEU A 22 -7.06 14.92 8.80
C LEU A 22 -7.07 13.90 7.66
N PHE A 23 -7.98 14.08 6.71
CA PHE A 23 -8.14 13.17 5.58
C PHE A 23 -6.85 13.07 4.76
N GLY A 24 -6.38 11.85 4.52
CA GLY A 24 -5.23 11.56 3.65
C GLY A 24 -3.85 11.93 4.21
N GLN A 25 -3.74 12.27 5.50
CA GLN A 25 -2.46 12.71 6.11
C GLN A 25 -1.84 11.72 7.08
N THR A 26 -2.62 10.75 7.57
CA THR A 26 -2.12 9.72 8.49
C THR A 26 -2.31 8.35 7.86
N PHE A 27 -1.21 7.59 7.79
CA PHE A 27 -1.16 6.25 7.19
C PHE A 27 -0.82 5.20 8.25
N THR A 28 -1.34 3.99 8.05
CA THR A 28 -1.11 2.84 8.95
C THR A 28 0.32 2.31 8.89
N ASP A 29 0.61 1.31 9.71
CA ASP A 29 1.92 0.66 9.78
C ASP A 29 2.26 -0.20 8.55
N HIS A 30 1.25 -0.66 7.82
CA HIS A 30 1.40 -1.58 6.69
C HIS A 30 0.72 -1.08 5.43
N MET A 31 1.22 -1.57 4.29
CA MET A 31 0.64 -1.45 2.96
C MET A 31 0.59 -2.82 2.27
N LEU A 32 -0.26 -2.96 1.25
CA LEU A 32 -0.34 -4.12 0.38
C LEU A 32 0.32 -3.79 -0.96
N GLU A 33 1.16 -4.69 -1.46
CA GLU A 33 1.82 -4.61 -2.75
C GLU A 33 1.61 -5.92 -3.52
N ALA A 34 1.46 -5.82 -4.84
CA ALA A 34 1.36 -6.97 -5.74
C ALA A 34 1.99 -6.63 -7.08
N ASP A 35 3.13 -7.23 -7.37
CA ASP A 35 3.83 -7.01 -8.64
C ASP A 35 3.20 -7.82 -9.77
N TRP A 36 3.32 -7.28 -10.98
CA TRP A 36 2.94 -7.96 -12.20
C TRP A 36 4.05 -7.82 -13.24
N SER A 37 4.32 -8.90 -13.96
CA SER A 37 5.13 -8.85 -15.19
C SER A 37 4.47 -9.63 -16.31
N GLN A 38 4.77 -9.26 -17.55
CA GLN A 38 4.23 -9.94 -18.72
C GLN A 38 4.63 -11.43 -18.78
N GLU A 39 5.83 -11.77 -18.29
CA GLU A 39 6.39 -13.12 -18.35
C GLU A 39 5.82 -14.06 -17.28
N LYS A 40 5.58 -13.54 -16.07
CA LYS A 40 5.22 -14.35 -14.89
C LYS A 40 3.80 -14.11 -14.40
N GLY A 41 3.11 -13.10 -14.94
CA GLY A 41 1.83 -12.65 -14.44
C GLY A 41 1.96 -12.00 -13.06
N TRP A 42 0.94 -12.19 -12.24
CA TRP A 42 0.91 -11.69 -10.87
C TRP A 42 1.86 -12.46 -9.96
N ALA A 43 2.71 -11.72 -9.26
CA ALA A 43 3.48 -12.23 -8.14
C ALA A 43 2.57 -12.45 -6.92
N THR A 44 3.11 -13.18 -5.93
CA THR A 44 2.47 -13.34 -4.63
C THR A 44 2.28 -11.97 -3.96
N PRO A 45 1.05 -11.58 -3.57
CA PRO A 45 0.84 -10.32 -2.86
C PRO A 45 1.54 -10.30 -1.50
N VAL A 46 2.04 -9.14 -1.11
CA VAL A 46 2.79 -8.94 0.13
C VAL A 46 2.17 -7.81 0.95
N ILE A 47 1.85 -8.09 2.21
CA ILE A 47 1.61 -7.05 3.23
C ILE A 47 2.95 -6.77 3.89
N LYS A 48 3.42 -5.53 3.84
CA LYS A 48 4.74 -5.11 4.35
C LYS A 48 4.65 -3.78 5.09
N PRO A 49 5.69 -3.39 5.86
CA PRO A 49 5.72 -2.07 6.49
C PRO A 49 5.54 -0.95 5.45
N TYR A 50 4.76 0.06 5.80
CA TYR A 50 4.53 1.24 4.95
C TYR A 50 5.86 1.96 4.69
N GLY A 51 6.14 2.28 3.43
CA GLY A 51 7.36 2.97 3.03
C GLY A 51 7.32 3.43 1.57
N ASP A 52 8.44 3.98 1.12
CA ASP A 52 8.57 4.51 -0.24
C ASP A 52 8.49 3.39 -1.29
N MET A 53 7.95 3.73 -2.46
CA MET A 53 7.93 2.86 -3.63
C MET A 53 9.13 3.18 -4.52
N ALA A 54 10.06 2.23 -4.65
CA ALA A 54 11.17 2.36 -5.59
C ALA A 54 10.68 2.01 -7.00
N MET A 55 10.67 3.00 -7.89
CA MET A 55 10.24 2.85 -9.28
C MET A 55 11.28 3.43 -10.23
N ASP A 56 11.36 2.87 -11.44
CA ASP A 56 12.16 3.44 -12.51
C ASP A 56 11.61 4.84 -12.87
N PRO A 57 12.44 5.88 -13.00
CA PRO A 57 11.98 7.21 -13.42
C PRO A 57 11.23 7.22 -14.75
N ALA A 58 11.45 6.23 -15.62
CA ALA A 58 10.75 6.07 -16.90
C ALA A 58 9.40 5.31 -16.79
N CYS A 59 8.97 4.89 -15.59
CA CYS A 59 7.68 4.23 -15.41
C CYS A 59 6.53 5.07 -15.99
N THR A 60 5.66 4.44 -16.78
CA THR A 60 4.58 5.11 -17.53
C THR A 60 3.58 5.85 -16.63
N VAL A 61 3.48 5.48 -15.35
CA VAL A 61 2.69 6.22 -14.35
C VAL A 61 3.12 7.69 -14.23
N PHE A 62 4.42 7.99 -14.37
CA PHE A 62 4.96 9.34 -14.23
C PHE A 62 4.84 10.18 -15.50
N HIS A 63 4.80 9.54 -16.67
CA HIS A 63 4.83 10.23 -17.97
C HIS A 63 3.47 10.31 -18.65
N TYR A 64 2.62 9.30 -18.44
CA TYR A 64 1.36 9.14 -19.17
C TYR A 64 0.17 8.82 -18.25
N ALA A 65 0.33 9.00 -16.94
CA ALA A 65 -0.72 8.76 -15.95
C ALA A 65 -1.40 7.38 -16.07
N MET A 66 -0.61 6.35 -16.40
CA MET A 66 -1.07 4.96 -16.46
C MET A 66 -1.33 4.41 -15.05
N CYS A 67 -2.39 4.88 -14.40
CA CYS A 67 -2.80 4.48 -13.07
C CYS A 67 -4.32 4.58 -12.89
N CYS A 68 -4.83 3.94 -11.84
CA CYS A 68 -6.19 4.09 -11.33
C CYS A 68 -6.16 3.97 -9.81
N PHE A 69 -7.18 4.48 -9.12
CA PHE A 69 -7.30 4.37 -7.67
C PHE A 69 -8.76 4.13 -7.26
N GLU A 70 -8.94 3.62 -6.05
CA GLU A 70 -10.25 3.33 -5.46
C GLU A 70 -10.39 3.95 -4.06
N GLY A 71 -11.63 4.11 -3.59
CA GLY A 71 -11.93 4.76 -2.32
C GLY A 71 -13.08 4.09 -1.56
N MET A 72 -12.76 3.42 -0.45
CA MET A 72 -13.74 2.81 0.45
C MET A 72 -13.33 2.94 1.93
N LYS A 73 -14.27 2.66 2.84
CA LYS A 73 -14.08 2.83 4.29
C LYS A 73 -14.41 1.55 5.05
N ALA A 74 -13.61 1.24 6.06
CA ALA A 74 -13.91 0.25 7.07
C ALA A 74 -14.41 0.96 8.34
N TYR A 75 -15.49 0.45 8.94
CA TYR A 75 -16.08 1.01 10.16
C TYR A 75 -16.02 -0.03 11.26
N LYS A 76 -15.65 0.39 12.47
CA LYS A 76 -15.82 -0.40 13.68
C LYS A 76 -17.21 -0.10 14.25
N GLY A 77 -18.07 -1.12 14.30
CA GLY A 77 -19.37 -1.05 14.97
C GLY A 77 -19.27 -1.08 16.48
#